data_AF-A0AAV6GZ26-F1
#
_entry.id   AF-A0AAV6GZ26-F1
#
_cell.length_a   1.000
_cell.length_b   1.000
_cell.length_c   1.000
_cell.angle_alpha   90.00
_cell.angle_beta   90.00
_cell.angle_gamma   90.00
#
_symmetry.space_group_name_H-M   'P 1'
#
loop_
_entity.id
_entity.type
_entity.pdbx_description
1 polymer ?
#
loop_
_entity_poly.entity_id
_entity_poly.type
_entity_poly.pdbx_seq_one_letter_code
_entity_poly.pdbx_strand_id
1 'polypeptide(L)'
;MVKWSLVCKSLRNTDLEQETWRNMIDQERKKLVETIFDELIASIDKWGHDHSQVNGPAGDVWWVMRHVMLLFIGWKFGTVANFLYKFQDDVIPKDMIQEEQMHLIDAGLYLNSPYPSALRAARDIDLIISFDFSERKPFKTLRVASHYANINHHPFYNVQFYKKLDPKRPKSYYVFEESGKPTVIHIPLFNMDNCKNRPTIKTEKNEYSTFQSTYRDKTKIDHLANLSAENVKMNRENILSEIEKSVQRRKQRK
;
A
#
# COMPACT_ATOMS: atom_id res chain seq x y z
N MET A 1 -24.92 -23.69 -10.22
CA MET A 1 -25.69 -22.75 -9.37
C MET A 1 -25.78 -23.19 -7.92
N VAL A 2 -25.92 -24.49 -7.61
CA VAL A 2 -26.08 -25.01 -6.24
C VAL A 2 -24.79 -24.96 -5.38
N LYS A 3 -23.59 -25.02 -5.97
CA LYS A 3 -22.33 -25.22 -5.22
C LYS A 3 -21.66 -23.95 -4.64
N TRP A 4 -21.82 -22.78 -5.24
CA TRP A 4 -21.39 -21.51 -4.60
C TRP A 4 -22.42 -20.99 -3.58
N SER A 5 -23.70 -21.36 -3.74
CA SER A 5 -24.68 -21.17 -2.67
C SER A 5 -24.29 -21.95 -1.42
N LEU A 6 -23.57 -23.07 -1.56
CA LEU A 6 -23.02 -23.90 -0.47
C LEU A 6 -21.77 -23.29 0.17
N VAL A 7 -20.89 -22.62 -0.58
CA VAL A 7 -19.71 -21.92 -0.02
C VAL A 7 -20.13 -20.63 0.69
N CYS A 8 -21.00 -19.83 0.05
CA CYS A 8 -21.62 -18.69 0.72
C CYS A 8 -22.65 -19.10 1.78
N LYS A 9 -23.18 -20.33 1.76
CA LYS A 9 -23.90 -20.93 2.90
C LYS A 9 -22.92 -21.45 3.93
N SER A 10 -21.72 -21.93 3.63
CA SER A 10 -20.77 -22.36 4.66
C SER A 10 -20.32 -21.13 5.46
N LEU A 11 -19.96 -20.06 4.75
CA LEU A 11 -19.62 -18.76 5.32
C LEU A 11 -20.81 -18.00 5.94
N ARG A 12 -22.06 -18.36 5.62
CA ARG A 12 -23.28 -17.84 6.28
C ARG A 12 -23.89 -18.78 7.33
N ASN A 13 -23.65 -20.08 7.25
CA ASN A 13 -24.08 -21.12 8.20
C ASN A 13 -23.08 -21.27 9.35
N THR A 14 -21.90 -20.65 9.25
CA THR A 14 -21.34 -20.01 10.44
C THR A 14 -22.23 -18.80 10.78
N ASP A 15 -23.48 -19.07 11.16
CA ASP A 15 -24.32 -18.20 12.00
C ASP A 15 -23.67 -18.19 13.38
N LEU A 16 -22.40 -17.80 13.41
CA LEU A 16 -21.67 -17.59 14.61
C LEU A 16 -22.11 -16.19 15.04
N GLU A 17 -23.23 -16.15 15.76
CA GLU A 17 -23.75 -14.94 16.35
C GLU A 17 -22.60 -14.23 17.07
N GLN A 18 -22.53 -12.90 16.94
CA GLN A 18 -21.47 -12.09 17.53
C GLN A 18 -21.22 -12.41 19.01
N GLU A 19 -22.28 -12.84 19.70
CA GLU A 19 -22.29 -13.26 21.10
C GLU A 19 -21.55 -14.60 21.31
N THR A 20 -21.74 -15.58 20.42
CA THR A 20 -21.01 -16.85 20.42
C THR A 20 -19.51 -16.65 20.22
N TRP A 21 -19.10 -15.73 19.32
CA TRP A 21 -17.68 -15.38 19.14
C TRP A 21 -17.06 -14.75 20.38
N ARG A 22 -17.80 -13.83 21.03
CA ARG A 22 -17.35 -13.14 22.24
C ARG A 22 -17.19 -14.08 23.43
N ASN A 23 -18.00 -15.13 23.50
CA ASN A 23 -17.99 -16.11 24.59
C ASN A 23 -16.99 -17.27 24.39
N MET A 24 -16.42 -17.45 23.19
CA MET A 24 -15.38 -18.46 22.95
C MET A 24 -14.04 -18.09 23.60
N ILE A 25 -13.33 -19.10 24.12
CA ILE A 25 -11.94 -18.93 24.59
C ILE A 25 -10.99 -18.88 23.39
N ASP A 26 -9.82 -18.26 23.57
CA ASP A 26 -8.90 -17.97 22.45
C ASP A 26 -8.43 -19.22 21.69
N GLN A 27 -8.30 -20.37 22.36
CA GLN A 27 -7.98 -21.64 21.71
C GLN A 27 -9.09 -22.12 20.75
N GLU A 28 -10.36 -21.92 21.13
CA GLU A 28 -11.50 -22.29 20.29
C GLU A 28 -11.64 -21.35 19.10
N ARG A 29 -11.43 -20.04 19.32
CA ARG A 29 -11.38 -19.05 18.23
C ARG A 29 -10.30 -19.39 17.21
N LYS A 30 -9.10 -19.72 17.68
CA LYS A 30 -7.98 -20.09 16.82
C LYS A 30 -8.30 -21.32 15.98
N LYS A 31 -8.83 -22.38 16.60
CA LYS A 31 -9.20 -23.62 15.90
C LYS A 31 -10.32 -23.40 14.88
N LEU A 32 -11.29 -22.54 15.20
CA LEU A 32 -12.36 -22.17 14.26
C LEU A 32 -11.81 -21.43 13.04
N VAL A 33 -10.93 -20.45 13.25
CA VAL A 33 -10.29 -19.70 12.16
C VAL A 33 -9.44 -20.62 11.29
N GLU A 34 -8.64 -21.51 11.89
CA GLU A 34 -7.85 -22.51 11.15
C GLU A 34 -8.75 -23.41 10.30
N THR A 35 -9.86 -23.89 10.85
CA THR A 35 -10.82 -24.73 10.12
C THR A 35 -11.45 -23.99 8.94
N ILE A 36 -11.85 -22.72 9.13
CA ILE A 36 -12.40 -21.89 8.06
C ILE A 36 -11.34 -21.65 6.97
N PHE A 37 -10.08 -21.42 7.35
CA PHE A 37 -8.98 -21.24 6.41
C PHE A 37 -8.71 -22.52 5.61
N ASP A 38 -8.69 -23.68 6.26
CA ASP A 38 -8.49 -24.97 5.60
C ASP A 38 -9.63 -25.28 4.63
N GLU A 39 -10.89 -25.01 5.01
CA GLU A 39 -12.04 -25.14 4.12
C GLU A 39 -11.96 -24.18 2.92
N LEU A 40 -11.53 -22.94 3.15
CA LEU A 40 -11.35 -21.94 2.10
C LEU A 40 -10.24 -22.38 1.12
N ILE A 41 -9.10 -22.83 1.64
CA ILE A 41 -7.97 -23.34 0.84
C ILE A 41 -8.41 -24.57 0.04
N ALA A 42 -9.08 -25.54 0.67
CA ALA A 42 -9.58 -26.72 -0.03
C ALA A 42 -10.61 -26.36 -1.11
N SER A 43 -11.45 -25.34 -0.88
CA SER A 43 -12.38 -24.83 -1.88
C SER A 43 -11.66 -24.12 -3.04
N ILE A 44 -10.57 -23.40 -2.77
CA ILE A 44 -9.74 -22.73 -3.77
C ILE A 44 -8.95 -23.75 -4.60
N ASP A 45 -8.36 -24.76 -3.96
CA ASP A 45 -7.62 -25.84 -4.64
C ASP A 45 -8.54 -26.68 -5.52
N LYS A 46 -9.74 -26.99 -5.04
CA LYS A 46 -10.77 -27.67 -5.84
C LYS A 46 -11.20 -26.82 -7.04
N TRP A 47 -11.31 -25.50 -6.86
CA TRP A 47 -11.59 -24.57 -7.95
C TRP A 47 -10.43 -24.51 -8.97
N GLY A 48 -9.19 -24.54 -8.50
CA GLY A 48 -7.99 -24.59 -9.35
C GLY A 48 -7.87 -25.91 -10.14
N HIS A 49 -8.24 -27.04 -9.54
CA HIS A 49 -8.23 -28.34 -10.21
C HIS A 49 -9.39 -28.56 -11.19
N ASP A 50 -10.59 -28.04 -10.93
CA ASP A 50 -11.69 -28.10 -11.92
C ASP A 50 -11.37 -27.23 -13.15
N HIS A 51 -10.60 -26.15 -13.00
CA HIS A 51 -10.16 -25.29 -14.11
C HIS A 51 -9.11 -25.92 -15.02
N SER A 52 -8.41 -27.00 -14.60
CA SER A 52 -7.49 -27.72 -15.48
C SER A 52 -8.18 -28.72 -16.42
N GLN A 53 -9.50 -28.89 -16.29
CA GLN A 53 -10.30 -29.88 -17.03
C GLN A 53 -11.31 -29.24 -18.01
N VAL A 54 -11.41 -27.90 -18.08
CA VAL A 54 -12.37 -27.19 -18.93
C VAL A 54 -11.67 -26.55 -20.14
N ASN A 55 -12.36 -26.62 -21.29
CA ASN A 55 -11.87 -26.32 -22.63
C ASN A 55 -11.19 -24.96 -22.81
N GLY A 56 -9.86 -24.97 -22.94
CA GLY A 56 -9.04 -23.94 -23.58
C GLY A 56 -9.12 -22.50 -23.01
N PRO A 57 -8.09 -21.66 -23.29
CA PRO A 57 -7.98 -20.33 -22.68
C PRO A 57 -9.17 -19.38 -22.95
N ALA A 58 -9.96 -19.62 -24.01
CA ALA A 58 -11.14 -18.81 -24.33
C ALA A 58 -12.39 -19.19 -23.49
N GLY A 59 -12.54 -20.48 -23.15
CA GLY A 59 -13.68 -20.96 -22.34
C GLY A 59 -13.57 -20.52 -20.89
N ASP A 60 -12.35 -20.55 -20.34
CA ASP A 60 -12.04 -20.11 -18.97
C ASP A 60 -12.32 -18.62 -18.77
N VAL A 61 -11.89 -17.79 -19.72
CA VAL A 61 -12.12 -16.33 -19.68
C VAL A 61 -13.61 -16.02 -19.76
N TRP A 62 -14.36 -16.70 -20.63
CA TRP A 62 -15.80 -16.51 -20.75
C TRP A 62 -16.56 -16.93 -19.50
N TRP A 63 -16.15 -18.03 -18.86
CA TRP A 63 -16.75 -18.49 -17.61
C TRP A 63 -16.51 -17.50 -16.46
N VAL A 64 -15.27 -17.01 -16.29
CA VAL A 64 -14.92 -15.99 -15.30
C VAL A 64 -15.71 -14.69 -15.55
N MET A 65 -15.75 -14.23 -16.80
CA MET A 65 -16.52 -13.04 -17.18
C MET A 65 -18.03 -13.20 -16.96
N ARG A 66 -18.59 -14.40 -17.08
CA ARG A 66 -20.02 -14.64 -16.87
C ARG A 66 -20.39 -14.82 -15.40
N HIS A 67 -19.50 -15.42 -14.60
CA HIS A 67 -19.84 -15.85 -13.24
C HIS A 67 -19.20 -15.00 -12.14
N VAL A 68 -18.04 -14.42 -12.39
CA VAL A 68 -17.29 -13.63 -11.40
C VAL A 68 -17.60 -12.13 -11.56
N MET A 69 -17.60 -11.61 -12.79
CA MET A 69 -17.94 -10.21 -13.09
C MET A 69 -19.35 -9.80 -12.62
N LEU A 70 -20.33 -10.71 -12.67
CA LEU A 70 -21.68 -10.45 -12.13
C LEU A 70 -21.67 -10.25 -10.60
N LEU A 71 -20.72 -10.84 -9.87
CA LEU A 71 -20.58 -10.64 -8.41
C LEU A 71 -20.02 -9.26 -8.07
N PHE A 72 -19.39 -8.58 -9.02
CA PHE A 72 -18.93 -7.20 -8.86
C PHE A 72 -20.04 -6.17 -9.15
N ILE A 73 -21.15 -6.58 -9.78
CA ILE A 73 -22.29 -5.68 -10.02
C ILE A 73 -22.96 -5.35 -8.68
N GLY A 74 -22.80 -4.11 -8.25
CA GLY A 74 -23.32 -3.61 -6.97
C GLY A 74 -22.40 -3.86 -5.77
N TRP A 75 -21.23 -4.49 -5.95
CA TRP A 75 -20.27 -4.65 -4.85
C TRP A 75 -19.63 -3.30 -4.50
N LYS A 76 -19.87 -2.84 -3.27
CA LYS A 76 -19.21 -1.68 -2.68
C LYS A 76 -17.94 -2.12 -1.93
N PHE A 77 -16.78 -1.97 -2.58
CA PHE A 77 -15.48 -2.32 -2.00
C PHE A 77 -15.20 -1.54 -0.71
N GLY A 78 -14.57 -2.20 0.27
CA GLY A 78 -14.10 -1.55 1.50
C GLY A 78 -15.20 -1.01 2.43
N THR A 79 -16.43 -1.47 2.28
CA THR A 79 -17.55 -1.09 3.17
C THR A 79 -17.38 -1.75 4.52
N VAL A 80 -17.27 -0.94 5.57
CA VAL A 80 -17.14 -1.39 6.97
C VAL A 80 -18.11 -0.61 7.86
N ALA A 81 -18.42 -1.15 9.04
CA ALA A 81 -19.21 -0.42 10.04
C ALA A 81 -18.49 0.88 10.43
N ASN A 82 -19.23 1.99 10.44
CA ASN A 82 -18.70 3.28 10.84
C ASN A 82 -18.56 3.36 12.36
N PHE A 83 -17.33 3.30 12.86
CA PHE A 83 -17.04 3.41 14.30
C PHE A 83 -17.33 4.81 14.88
N LEU A 84 -17.60 5.81 14.05
CA LEU A 84 -18.03 7.16 14.45
C LEU A 84 -19.56 7.34 14.37
N TYR A 85 -20.32 6.32 13.95
CA TYR A 85 -21.76 6.44 13.82
C TYR A 85 -22.40 6.84 15.15
N LYS A 86 -23.16 7.95 15.13
CA LYS A 86 -23.81 8.56 16.31
C LYS A 86 -22.85 8.86 17.48
N PHE A 87 -21.54 9.01 17.21
CA PHE A 87 -20.58 9.40 18.22
C PHE A 87 -20.84 10.85 18.65
N GLN A 88 -20.93 11.09 19.97
CA GLN A 88 -21.29 12.39 20.54
C GLN A 88 -20.04 13.17 20.92
N ASP A 89 -19.47 13.90 19.96
CA ASP A 89 -18.34 14.79 20.16
C ASP A 89 -18.40 15.95 19.17
N ASP A 90 -18.41 17.19 19.68
CA ASP A 90 -18.52 18.41 18.89
C ASP A 90 -17.29 18.66 17.98
N VAL A 91 -16.17 17.99 18.23
CA VAL A 91 -14.94 18.09 17.42
C VAL A 91 -15.07 17.28 16.12
N ILE A 92 -15.97 16.30 16.06
CA ILE A 92 -16.12 15.42 14.89
C ILE A 92 -17.10 16.06 13.88
N PRO A 93 -16.73 16.16 12.59
CA PRO A 93 -17.63 16.67 11.57
C PRO A 93 -18.96 15.90 11.52
N LYS A 94 -20.08 16.64 11.47
CA LYS A 94 -21.43 16.06 11.47
C LYS A 94 -21.68 15.05 10.36
N ASP A 95 -21.03 15.21 9.21
CA ASP A 95 -21.17 14.30 8.07
C ASP A 95 -20.51 12.94 8.32
N MET A 96 -19.55 12.86 9.24
CA MET A 96 -18.86 11.60 9.59
C MET A 96 -19.64 10.71 10.56
N ILE A 97 -20.67 11.24 11.23
CA ILE A 97 -21.45 10.51 12.27
C ILE A 97 -22.84 10.07 11.80
N GLN A 98 -23.27 10.51 10.61
CA GLN A 98 -24.62 10.27 10.08
C GLN A 98 -24.81 8.86 9.51
N GLU A 99 -23.78 8.32 8.86
CA GLU A 99 -23.86 7.06 8.13
C GLU A 99 -23.44 5.87 9.01
N GLU A 100 -24.18 4.76 8.93
CA GLU A 100 -23.87 3.51 9.66
C GLU A 100 -22.64 2.78 9.09
N GLN A 101 -22.27 3.13 7.86
CA GLN A 101 -21.18 2.50 7.12
C GLN A 101 -20.20 3.55 6.61
N MET A 102 -18.92 3.16 6.53
CA MET A 102 -17.89 3.94 5.86
C MET A 102 -17.19 3.10 4.80
N HIS A 103 -16.59 3.78 3.84
CA HIS A 103 -15.88 3.16 2.73
C HIS A 103 -14.38 3.42 2.84
N LEU A 104 -13.61 2.35 3.02
CA LEU A 104 -12.16 2.40 3.03
C LEU A 104 -11.64 2.09 1.63
N ILE A 105 -10.76 2.94 1.13
CA ILE A 105 -10.11 2.76 -0.17
C ILE A 105 -8.60 2.68 0.01
N ASP A 106 -7.93 2.04 -0.94
CA ASP A 106 -6.47 2.00 -0.99
C ASP A 106 -5.91 3.43 -1.06
N ALA A 107 -5.07 3.80 -0.10
CA ALA A 107 -4.42 5.11 -0.04
C ALA A 107 -3.55 5.39 -1.27
N GLY A 108 -3.01 4.36 -1.94
CA GLY A 108 -2.25 4.47 -3.17
C GLY A 108 -3.01 5.10 -4.34
N LEU A 109 -4.35 5.11 -4.29
CA LEU A 109 -5.19 5.82 -5.26
C LEU A 109 -5.06 7.34 -5.14
N TYR A 110 -4.79 7.85 -3.95
CA TYR A 110 -4.58 9.29 -3.69
C TYR A 110 -3.08 9.61 -3.58
N LEU A 111 -2.40 8.99 -2.62
CA LEU A 111 -1.01 9.23 -2.28
C LEU A 111 -0.29 7.92 -1.98
N ASN A 112 0.61 7.53 -2.89
CA ASN A 112 1.35 6.27 -2.84
C ASN A 112 2.48 6.22 -1.79
N SER A 113 2.30 6.92 -0.66
CA SER A 113 3.22 6.89 0.49
C SER A 113 2.54 7.39 1.76
N PRO A 114 2.92 6.86 2.93
CA PRO A 114 2.25 7.12 4.21
C PRO A 114 2.62 8.49 4.84
N TYR A 115 2.85 9.53 4.04
CA TYR A 115 3.13 10.88 4.55
C TYR A 115 2.05 11.44 5.48
N PRO A 116 0.73 11.21 5.28
CA PRO A 116 -0.29 11.66 6.21
C PRO A 116 -0.05 11.19 7.65
N SER A 117 0.40 9.94 7.82
CA SER A 117 0.74 9.38 9.13
C SER A 117 2.04 9.95 9.69
N ALA A 118 3.05 10.15 8.84
CA ALA A 118 4.36 10.66 9.24
C ALA A 118 4.32 12.16 9.61
N LEU A 119 3.55 12.98 8.91
CA LEU A 119 3.54 14.44 9.08
C LEU A 119 2.68 14.94 10.25
N ARG A 120 2.05 14.05 11.00
CA ARG A 120 1.28 14.41 12.21
C ARG A 120 2.20 15.09 13.22
N ALA A 121 1.81 16.26 13.71
CA ALA A 121 2.60 17.05 14.67
C ALA A 121 3.02 16.24 15.92
N ALA A 122 2.14 15.38 16.43
CA ALA A 122 2.42 14.53 17.59
C ALA A 122 3.58 13.52 17.39
N ARG A 123 3.98 13.25 16.14
CA ARG A 123 5.13 12.39 15.84
C ARG A 123 6.46 13.12 15.94
N ASP A 124 6.45 14.46 15.83
CA ASP A 124 7.61 15.33 15.98
C ASP A 124 8.87 14.80 15.27
N ILE A 125 8.71 14.47 13.98
CA ILE A 125 9.73 13.82 13.16
C ILE A 125 10.80 14.81 12.73
N ASP A 126 12.07 14.48 12.93
CA ASP A 126 13.21 15.28 12.46
C ASP A 126 13.71 14.85 11.06
N LEU A 127 13.60 13.56 10.71
CA LEU A 127 14.09 12.97 9.45
C LEU A 127 13.12 11.90 8.92
N ILE A 128 12.84 11.94 7.62
CA ILE A 128 12.06 10.93 6.88
C ILE A 128 12.96 10.32 5.80
N ILE A 129 13.07 8.99 5.80
CA ILE A 129 13.69 8.24 4.68
C ILE A 129 12.56 7.66 3.83
N SER A 130 12.38 8.22 2.63
CA SER A 130 11.32 7.90 1.69
C SER A 130 11.85 7.03 0.55
N PHE A 131 11.37 5.80 0.49
CA PHE A 131 11.60 4.89 -0.63
C PHE A 131 10.44 4.99 -1.63
N ASP A 132 10.73 5.32 -2.88
CA ASP A 132 9.70 5.51 -3.90
C ASP A 132 9.67 4.36 -4.91
N PHE A 133 8.60 3.58 -4.80
CA PHE A 133 8.27 2.44 -5.66
C PHE A 133 7.23 2.80 -6.74
N SER A 134 7.00 4.10 -6.98
CA SER A 134 5.98 4.53 -7.93
C SER A 134 6.36 4.20 -9.37
N GLU A 135 5.47 3.47 -10.05
CA GLU A 135 5.60 3.03 -11.44
C GLU A 135 5.92 4.21 -12.41
N ARG A 136 5.22 5.33 -12.26
CA ARG A 136 5.26 6.42 -13.26
C ARG A 136 6.45 7.36 -13.10
N LYS A 137 6.39 8.24 -12.10
CA LYS A 137 7.31 9.40 -11.97
C LYS A 137 7.92 9.43 -10.57
N PRO A 138 9.26 9.42 -10.45
CA PRO A 138 9.99 9.27 -9.17
C PRO A 138 9.84 10.46 -8.21
N PHE A 139 9.04 11.48 -8.53
CA PHE A 139 8.78 12.64 -7.66
C PHE A 139 7.28 12.97 -7.57
N LYS A 140 6.41 12.15 -8.16
CA LYS A 140 4.95 12.41 -8.12
C LYS A 140 4.45 12.34 -6.67
N THR A 141 4.90 11.33 -5.93
CA THR A 141 4.53 11.12 -4.53
C THR A 141 4.92 12.32 -3.68
N LEU A 142 6.16 12.81 -3.79
CA LEU A 142 6.60 14.01 -3.10
C LEU A 142 5.75 15.23 -3.42
N ARG A 143 5.41 15.44 -4.71
CA ARG A 143 4.54 16.56 -5.11
C ARG A 143 3.15 16.48 -4.48
N VAL A 144 2.54 15.29 -4.45
CA VAL A 144 1.22 15.11 -3.84
C VAL A 144 1.31 15.25 -2.32
N ALA A 145 2.38 14.73 -1.70
CA ALA A 145 2.64 14.92 -0.27
C ALA A 145 2.82 16.40 0.11
N SER A 146 3.52 17.20 -0.69
CA SER A 146 3.63 18.65 -0.51
C SER A 146 2.28 19.36 -0.60
N HIS A 147 1.42 18.95 -1.53
CA HIS A 147 0.09 19.52 -1.63
C HIS A 147 -0.77 19.16 -0.41
N TYR A 148 -0.76 17.90 0.00
CA TYR A 148 -1.43 17.43 1.22
C TYR A 148 -0.94 18.20 2.46
N ALA A 149 0.37 18.33 2.64
CA ALA A 149 0.97 19.03 3.77
C ALA A 149 0.56 20.50 3.79
N ASN A 150 0.53 21.17 2.63
CA ASN A 150 0.12 22.56 2.52
C ASN A 150 -1.36 22.76 2.90
N ILE A 151 -2.26 21.87 2.47
CA ILE A 151 -3.69 21.93 2.82
C ILE A 151 -3.89 21.70 4.33
N ASN A 152 -3.13 20.77 4.92
CA ASN A 152 -3.26 20.40 6.34
C ASN A 152 -2.33 21.19 7.27
N HIS A 153 -1.71 22.26 6.78
CA HIS A 153 -0.78 23.11 7.53
C HIS A 153 0.37 22.35 8.22
N HIS A 154 0.84 21.26 7.60
CA HIS A 154 2.00 20.51 8.07
C HIS A 154 3.31 21.10 7.53
N PRO A 155 4.38 21.15 8.34
CA PRO A 155 5.69 21.64 7.89
C PRO A 155 6.29 20.67 6.88
N PHE A 156 6.28 21.05 5.59
CA PHE A 156 6.83 20.23 4.51
C PHE A 156 7.31 21.08 3.32
N TYR A 157 8.07 20.45 2.41
CA TYR A 157 8.74 21.12 1.30
C TYR A 157 7.79 21.61 0.23
N ASN A 158 8.16 22.71 -0.43
CA ASN A 158 7.40 23.26 -1.55
C ASN A 158 7.61 22.45 -2.84
N VAL A 159 6.56 22.31 -3.65
CA VAL A 159 6.58 21.68 -4.97
C VAL A 159 7.66 22.22 -5.91
N GLN A 160 8.10 23.48 -5.74
CA GLN A 160 9.14 24.11 -6.58
C GLN A 160 10.50 23.37 -6.53
N PHE A 161 10.83 22.73 -5.41
CA PHE A 161 12.07 21.95 -5.29
C PHE A 161 12.14 20.82 -6.33
N TYR A 162 11.01 20.19 -6.62
CA TYR A 162 10.94 19.05 -7.53
C TYR A 162 10.88 19.45 -9.00
N LYS A 163 10.48 20.69 -9.32
CA LYS A 163 10.38 21.16 -10.71
C LYS A 163 11.74 21.27 -11.39
N LYS A 164 12.80 21.49 -10.60
CA LYS A 164 14.18 21.56 -11.09
C LYS A 164 14.81 20.19 -11.32
N LEU A 165 14.18 19.11 -10.86
CA LEU A 165 14.69 17.76 -11.01
C LEU A 165 14.29 17.19 -12.37
N ASP A 166 15.21 16.48 -13.02
CA ASP A 166 14.89 15.75 -14.25
C ASP A 166 14.26 14.38 -13.91
N PRO A 167 12.95 14.19 -14.09
CA PRO A 167 12.29 12.92 -13.81
C PRO A 167 12.71 11.80 -14.77
N LYS A 168 13.36 12.12 -15.89
CA LYS A 168 13.86 11.14 -16.86
C LYS A 168 15.24 10.60 -16.48
N ARG A 169 15.95 11.28 -15.56
CA ARG A 169 17.30 10.91 -15.10
C ARG A 169 17.37 10.98 -13.56
N PRO A 170 16.55 10.21 -12.83
CA PRO A 170 16.60 10.18 -11.38
C PRO A 170 17.96 9.67 -10.90
N LYS A 171 18.50 10.25 -9.83
CA LYS A 171 19.65 9.78 -9.07
C LYS A 171 19.18 8.80 -8.00
N SER A 172 20.10 8.03 -7.42
CA SER A 172 19.81 7.12 -6.31
C SER A 172 19.43 7.83 -5.00
N TYR A 173 19.75 9.12 -4.87
CA TYR A 173 19.63 9.83 -3.61
C TYR A 173 19.35 11.33 -3.78
N TYR A 174 18.42 11.83 -2.97
CA TYR A 174 18.05 13.24 -2.87
C TYR A 174 17.84 13.61 -1.41
N VAL A 175 18.29 14.80 -1.03
CA VAL A 175 18.01 15.39 0.29
C VAL A 175 17.24 16.68 0.08
N PHE A 176 16.14 16.81 0.81
CA PHE A 176 15.41 18.05 0.97
C PHE A 176 15.55 18.48 2.43
N GLU A 177 16.06 19.68 2.64
CA GLU A 177 16.34 20.24 3.95
C GLU A 177 15.95 21.73 3.98
N GLU A 178 15.20 22.13 5.01
CA GLU A 178 14.76 23.51 5.23
C GLU A 178 14.47 23.69 6.73
N SER A 179 14.77 24.88 7.26
CA SER A 179 14.56 25.18 8.68
C SER A 179 13.08 25.01 9.08
N GLY A 180 12.84 24.45 10.28
CA GLY A 180 11.50 24.22 10.80
C GLY A 180 10.72 23.05 10.17
N LYS A 181 11.34 22.26 9.27
CA LYS A 181 10.71 21.12 8.59
C LYS A 181 11.51 19.83 8.83
N PRO A 182 10.87 18.64 8.74
CA PRO A 182 11.60 17.37 8.76
C PRO A 182 12.50 17.26 7.54
N THR A 183 13.76 16.85 7.69
CA THR A 183 14.61 16.51 6.54
C THR A 183 14.02 15.31 5.81
N VAL A 184 13.97 15.35 4.48
CA VAL A 184 13.47 14.22 3.68
C VAL A 184 14.59 13.71 2.79
N ILE A 185 14.99 12.47 3.04
CA ILE A 185 15.81 11.67 2.13
C ILE A 185 14.85 10.95 1.18
N HIS A 186 15.06 11.06 -0.12
CA HIS A 186 14.23 10.40 -1.13
C HIS A 186 15.07 9.51 -2.04
N ILE A 187 14.70 8.24 -2.12
CA ILE A 187 15.42 7.18 -2.82
C ILE A 187 14.47 6.53 -3.83
N PRO A 188 14.55 6.89 -5.12
CA PRO A 188 13.81 6.21 -6.18
C PRO A 188 14.34 4.80 -6.41
N LEU A 189 13.44 3.82 -6.54
CA LEU A 189 13.79 2.43 -6.79
C LEU A 189 14.67 2.27 -8.05
N PHE A 190 14.22 2.76 -9.20
CA PHE A 190 14.98 2.72 -10.45
C PHE A 190 15.60 4.09 -10.74
N ASN A 191 16.93 4.12 -10.86
CA ASN A 191 17.69 5.35 -11.00
C ASN A 191 18.92 5.18 -11.90
N MET A 192 19.59 6.30 -12.21
CA MET A 192 20.75 6.32 -13.10
C MET A 192 21.95 5.58 -12.53
N ASP A 193 22.07 5.45 -11.21
CA ASP A 193 23.24 4.84 -10.57
C ASP A 193 23.12 3.31 -10.58
N ASN A 194 21.92 2.76 -10.31
CA ASN A 194 21.70 1.31 -10.35
C ASN A 194 21.36 0.78 -11.76
N CYS A 195 20.61 1.52 -12.58
CA CYS A 195 20.25 1.09 -13.94
C CYS A 195 21.22 1.58 -15.03
N LYS A 196 22.18 2.45 -14.69
CA LYS A 196 23.22 3.03 -15.59
C LYS A 196 22.72 3.96 -16.69
N ASN A 197 21.54 3.71 -17.27
CA ASN A 197 21.00 4.50 -18.37
C ASN A 197 19.46 4.50 -18.41
N ARG A 198 18.90 5.44 -19.20
CA ARG A 198 17.44 5.65 -19.31
C ARG A 198 16.69 4.47 -19.94
N PRO A 199 17.19 3.83 -21.03
CA PRO A 199 16.59 2.61 -21.55
C PRO A 199 16.42 1.52 -20.50
N THR A 200 17.46 1.23 -19.70
CA THR A 200 17.39 0.21 -18.64
C THR A 200 16.32 0.56 -17.60
N ILE A 201 16.25 1.82 -17.13
CA ILE A 201 15.18 2.27 -16.22
C ILE A 201 13.80 1.97 -16.80
N LYS A 202 13.60 2.19 -18.11
CA LYS A 202 12.33 1.91 -18.79
C LYS A 202 12.04 0.41 -18.85
N THR A 203 13.05 -0.41 -19.15
CA THR A 203 12.93 -1.87 -19.18
C THR A 203 12.53 -2.41 -17.80
N GLU A 204 13.25 -2.01 -16.75
CA GLU A 204 12.97 -2.39 -15.36
C GLU A 204 11.54 -1.99 -14.95
N LYS A 205 11.12 -0.75 -15.24
CA LYS A 205 9.75 -0.30 -14.94
C LYS A 205 8.67 -1.10 -15.65
N ASN A 206 8.92 -1.54 -16.88
CA ASN A 206 7.97 -2.34 -17.62
C ASN A 206 7.91 -3.78 -17.08
N GLU A 207 9.06 -4.34 -16.71
CA GLU A 207 9.17 -5.68 -16.12
C GLU A 207 8.48 -5.76 -14.74
N TYR A 208 8.64 -4.71 -13.94
CA TYR A 208 8.13 -4.60 -12.57
C TYR A 208 6.89 -3.69 -12.49
N SER A 209 6.03 -3.70 -13.52
CA SER A 209 4.77 -2.95 -13.52
C SER A 209 3.83 -3.41 -12.40
N THR A 210 3.00 -2.48 -11.90
CA THR A 210 2.04 -2.74 -10.81
C THR A 210 0.97 -3.77 -11.22
N PHE A 211 0.55 -3.76 -12.49
CA PHE A 211 -0.47 -4.66 -13.01
C PHE A 211 0.19 -5.82 -13.76
N GLN A 212 0.61 -6.84 -13.02
CA GLN A 212 1.17 -8.06 -13.60
C GLN A 212 0.72 -9.32 -12.85
N SER A 213 0.98 -10.48 -13.44
CA SER A 213 0.81 -11.76 -12.76
C SER A 213 1.83 -11.97 -11.64
N THR A 214 1.60 -12.95 -10.78
CA THR A 214 2.52 -13.27 -9.70
C THR A 214 3.93 -13.56 -10.21
N TYR A 215 4.95 -13.12 -9.45
CA TYR A 215 6.34 -13.50 -9.71
C TYR A 215 6.50 -15.01 -9.48
N ARG A 216 6.43 -15.80 -10.55
CA ARG A 216 6.68 -17.25 -10.51
C ARG A 216 8.17 -17.57 -10.38
N ASP A 217 9.00 -16.68 -10.90
CA ASP A 217 10.45 -16.84 -10.92
C ASP A 217 11.07 -16.09 -9.73
N LYS A 218 11.68 -16.86 -8.81
CA LYS A 218 12.37 -16.31 -7.63
C LYS A 218 13.48 -15.32 -8.02
N THR A 219 14.14 -15.52 -9.16
CA THR A 219 15.21 -14.62 -9.60
C THR A 219 14.72 -13.18 -9.82
N LYS A 220 13.46 -12.99 -10.20
CA LYS A 220 12.86 -11.65 -10.32
C LYS A 220 12.68 -10.98 -8.97
N ILE A 221 12.29 -11.75 -7.95
CA ILE A 221 12.14 -11.28 -6.57
C ILE A 221 13.51 -10.92 -6.02
N ASP A 222 14.48 -11.82 -6.16
CA ASP A 222 15.85 -11.64 -5.69
C ASP A 222 16.51 -10.44 -6.38
N HIS A 223 16.28 -10.25 -7.69
CA HIS A 223 16.77 -9.06 -8.43
C HIS A 223 16.21 -7.76 -7.85
N LEU A 224 14.89 -7.67 -7.66
CA LEU A 224 14.25 -6.46 -7.15
C LEU A 224 14.67 -6.15 -5.70
N ALA A 225 14.81 -7.19 -4.87
CA ALA A 225 15.31 -7.08 -3.51
C ALA A 225 16.77 -6.62 -3.47
N ASN A 226 17.64 -7.20 -4.30
CA ASN A 226 19.04 -6.81 -4.43
C ASN A 226 19.17 -5.37 -4.92
N LEU A 227 18.42 -4.98 -5.96
CA LEU A 227 18.43 -3.63 -6.50
C LEU A 227 17.98 -2.59 -5.45
N SER A 228 16.98 -2.93 -4.64
CA SER A 228 16.55 -2.11 -3.50
C SER A 228 17.63 -2.00 -2.42
N ALA A 229 18.31 -3.10 -2.09
CA ALA A 229 19.38 -3.13 -1.11
C ALA A 229 20.61 -2.32 -1.58
N GLU A 230 20.99 -2.42 -2.85
CA GLU A 230 22.11 -1.68 -3.43
C GLU A 230 21.87 -0.16 -3.39
N ASN A 231 20.64 0.30 -3.61
CA ASN A 231 20.31 1.73 -3.46
C ASN A 231 20.61 2.27 -2.05
N VAL A 232 20.35 1.46 -1.02
CA VAL A 232 20.64 1.83 0.37
C VAL A 232 22.14 1.76 0.63
N LYS A 233 22.79 0.65 0.24
CA LYS A 233 24.22 0.44 0.46
C LYS A 233 25.07 1.53 -0.18
N MET A 234 24.80 1.88 -1.44
CA MET A 234 25.59 2.87 -2.17
C MET A 234 25.46 4.29 -1.59
N ASN A 235 24.39 4.56 -0.84
CA ASN A 235 24.13 5.85 -0.20
C ASN A 235 24.32 5.83 1.33
N ARG A 236 24.86 4.75 1.89
CA ARG A 236 24.97 4.53 3.34
C ARG A 236 25.59 5.71 4.08
N GLU A 237 26.77 6.16 3.63
CA GLU A 237 27.50 7.25 4.30
C GLU A 237 26.72 8.57 4.25
N ASN A 238 26.06 8.87 3.13
CA ASN A 238 25.23 10.06 2.99
C ASN A 238 24.01 10.01 3.92
N ILE A 239 23.35 8.85 4.01
CA ILE A 239 22.21 8.63 4.90
C ILE A 239 22.64 8.81 6.37
N LEU A 240 23.77 8.22 6.76
CA LEU A 240 24.31 8.35 8.11
C LEU A 240 24.64 9.82 8.44
N SER A 241 25.24 10.54 7.50
CA SER A 241 25.53 11.97 7.67
C SER A 241 24.26 12.79 7.93
N GLU A 242 23.16 12.53 7.19
CA GLU A 242 21.89 13.24 7.41
C GLU A 242 21.19 12.85 8.72
N ILE A 243 21.36 11.61 9.17
CA ILE A 243 20.91 11.17 10.50
C ILE A 243 21.68 11.94 11.58
N GLU A 244 23.01 12.00 11.49
CA GLU A 244 23.85 12.74 12.44
C GLU A 244 23.47 14.21 12.51
N LYS A 245 23.32 14.87 11.35
CA LYS A 245 22.87 16.27 11.28
C LYS A 245 21.50 16.46 11.95
N SER A 246 20.56 15.54 11.72
CA SER A 246 19.22 15.58 12.34
C SER A 246 19.29 15.46 13.87
N VAL A 247 20.14 14.56 14.38
CA VAL A 247 20.38 14.40 15.82
C VAL A 247 20.99 15.69 16.41
N GLN A 248 21.96 16.31 15.73
CA GLN A 248 22.56 17.57 16.21
C GLN A 248 21.54 18.72 16.25
N ARG A 249 20.73 18.87 15.20
CA ARG A 249 19.62 19.86 15.19
C ARG A 249 18.66 19.64 16.34
N ARG A 250 18.30 18.38 16.62
CA ARG A 250 17.40 18.03 17.72
C ARG A 250 17.96 18.41 19.08
N LYS A 251 19.27 18.25 19.29
CA LYS A 251 19.96 18.67 20.52
C LYS A 251 19.93 20.19 20.72
N GLN A 252 20.00 20.97 19.64
CA GLN A 252 19.99 22.44 19.68
C GLN A 252 18.59 23.06 19.89
N ARG A 253 17.52 22.29 19.68
CA ARG A 253 16.12 22.72 19.89
C ARG A 253 15.66 22.58 21.34
N LYS A 254 16.42 21.88 22.19
CA LYS A 254 16.19 21.76 23.63
C LYS A 254 16.92 22.86 24.37
#